data_AF-A0A3E2BJE1-F1
#
_entry.id   AF-A0A3E2BJE1-F1
#
_cell.length_a   1.000
_cell.length_b   1.000
_cell.length_c   1.000
_cell.angle_alpha   90.00
_cell.angle_beta   90.00
_cell.angle_gamma   90.00
#
_symmetry.space_group_name_H-M   'P 1'
#
loop_
_entity.id
_entity.type
_entity.pdbx_description
1 polymer ?
#
loop_
_entity_poly.entity_id
_entity_poly.type
_entity_poly.pdbx_seq_one_letter_code
_entity_poly.pdbx_strand_id
1 'polypeptide(L)'
;MKKEKPRAPRNRTISLTEAERLKYRSRLLRLNGPVALDRVQNRTICQDLFEALDYLPSSFVDLAFIDPPYNLNKTFNLTTFREMESDKYERWLESWLKKLRRLLKPTASVYICGDWKSSGAIFNVARLYFRLRNRITWEREKGRGASRNWKNCSEDIWFATVSNDYYFNLEAVKLKRRVMAPYRDPSGRPKDWSEETGGRFRVTHPSNLWSDLTVPFWSMPENTDHPTQKPEKLLARIILASSRPGDLVFDPFLGSGTTSVVAKKLGRRYLGVEVDEYYCCLAEKRLELAEQDKSIQGYEDGVFWERNTLADRKLMNRK
;
A
#
# COMPACT_ATOMS: atom_id res chain seq x y z
N MET A 1 -9.27 6.73 30.57
CA MET A 1 -9.40 7.39 29.25
C MET A 1 -8.28 8.41 29.10
N LYS A 2 -7.37 8.28 28.13
CA LYS A 2 -6.43 9.36 27.81
C LYS A 2 -7.27 10.55 27.30
N LYS A 3 -7.21 11.70 27.97
CA LYS A 3 -7.83 12.94 27.46
C LYS A 3 -7.30 13.17 26.04
N GLU A 4 -8.20 13.20 25.05
CA GLU A 4 -7.83 13.56 23.68
C GLU A 4 -7.31 14.99 23.70
N LYS A 5 -6.06 15.18 23.29
CA LYS A 5 -5.52 16.52 23.10
C LYS A 5 -6.20 17.14 21.87
N PRO A 6 -6.66 18.41 21.94
CA PRO A 6 -7.25 19.06 20.79
C PRO A 6 -6.27 19.07 19.61
N ARG A 7 -6.74 18.66 18.43
CA ARG A 7 -5.94 18.64 17.21
C ARG A 7 -5.67 20.08 16.75
N ALA A 8 -4.52 20.29 16.12
CA ALA A 8 -4.18 21.58 15.53
C ALA A 8 -5.20 21.97 14.42
N PRO A 9 -5.46 23.27 14.18
CA PRO A 9 -6.51 23.71 13.23
C PRO A 9 -6.36 23.20 11.78
N ARG A 10 -5.13 22.93 11.35
CA ARG A 10 -4.82 22.43 9.99
C ARG A 10 -4.72 20.90 9.91
N ASN A 11 -5.08 20.19 10.98
CA ASN A 11 -5.06 18.75 11.03
C ASN A 11 -6.21 18.17 10.21
N ARG A 12 -5.87 17.34 9.22
CA ARG A 12 -6.78 16.66 8.29
C ARG A 12 -6.85 15.15 8.57
N THR A 13 -6.32 14.68 9.70
CA THR A 13 -6.38 13.28 10.09
C THR A 13 -7.84 12.82 10.14
N ILE A 14 -8.14 11.79 9.39
CA ILE A 14 -9.43 11.10 9.41
C ILE A 14 -9.52 10.34 10.74
N SER A 15 -10.53 10.67 11.54
CA SER A 15 -10.92 9.96 12.76
C SER A 15 -12.37 9.52 12.69
N LEU A 16 -12.81 8.74 13.68
CA LEU A 16 -14.19 8.28 13.82
C LEU A 16 -14.85 8.96 15.03
N THR A 17 -16.03 9.53 14.82
CA THR A 17 -16.98 9.78 15.91
C THR A 17 -17.62 8.47 16.37
N GLU A 18 -18.28 8.47 17.53
CA GLU A 18 -18.99 7.29 18.03
C GLU A 18 -20.13 6.85 17.09
N ALA A 19 -20.91 7.81 16.57
CA ALA A 19 -21.97 7.55 15.60
C ALA A 19 -21.42 6.94 14.30
N GLU A 20 -20.29 7.46 13.80
CA GLU A 20 -19.61 6.89 12.63
C GLU A 20 -19.10 5.48 12.90
N ARG A 21 -18.53 5.23 14.09
CA ARG A 21 -18.08 3.88 14.46
C ARG A 21 -19.24 2.88 14.43
N LEU A 22 -20.40 3.22 15.00
CA LEU A 22 -21.60 2.37 14.95
C LEU A 22 -22.10 2.15 13.52
N LYS A 23 -22.14 3.22 12.70
CA LYS A 23 -22.51 3.16 11.28
C LYS A 23 -21.60 2.19 10.53
N TYR A 24 -20.28 2.38 10.59
CA TYR A 24 -19.34 1.58 9.80
C TYR A 24 -19.18 0.15 10.32
N ARG A 25 -19.36 -0.08 11.63
CA ARG A 25 -19.39 -1.42 12.21
C ARG A 25 -20.44 -2.31 11.54
N SER A 26 -21.61 -1.74 11.19
CA SER A 26 -22.69 -2.48 10.51
C SER A 26 -22.33 -2.96 9.09
N ARG A 27 -21.28 -2.40 8.46
CA ARG A 27 -20.83 -2.79 7.11
C ARG A 27 -19.84 -3.96 7.12
N LEU A 28 -19.21 -4.20 8.28
CA LEU A 28 -18.15 -5.19 8.44
C LEU A 28 -18.69 -6.60 8.23
N LEU A 29 -17.90 -7.43 7.56
CA LEU A 29 -18.21 -8.84 7.35
C LEU A 29 -17.53 -9.69 8.44
N ARG A 30 -18.26 -10.69 8.95
CA ARG A 30 -17.71 -11.78 9.75
C ARG A 30 -18.05 -13.10 9.07
N LEU A 31 -17.09 -14.01 9.03
CA LEU A 31 -17.26 -15.30 8.38
C LEU A 31 -17.46 -16.40 9.43
N ASN A 32 -18.48 -17.24 9.23
CA ASN A 32 -18.82 -18.36 10.11
C ASN A 32 -18.74 -19.72 9.38
N GLY A 33 -18.15 -19.75 8.19
CA GLY A 33 -18.13 -20.91 7.31
C GLY A 33 -17.71 -20.54 5.88
N PRO A 34 -17.50 -21.54 5.01
CA PRO A 34 -17.14 -21.32 3.61
C PRO A 34 -18.07 -20.32 2.90
N VAL A 35 -17.48 -19.39 2.15
CA VAL A 35 -18.22 -18.26 1.56
C VAL A 35 -17.97 -18.15 0.06
N ALA A 36 -19.02 -17.84 -0.69
CA ALA A 36 -18.94 -17.59 -2.12
C ALA A 36 -18.27 -16.24 -2.43
N LEU A 37 -17.67 -16.14 -3.62
CA LEU A 37 -16.86 -14.98 -4.01
C LEU A 37 -17.67 -13.67 -4.07
N ASP A 38 -18.91 -13.71 -4.54
CA ASP A 38 -19.82 -12.55 -4.61
C ASP A 38 -20.09 -11.91 -3.24
N ARG A 39 -20.01 -12.70 -2.16
CA ARG A 39 -20.28 -12.25 -0.80
C ARG A 39 -19.10 -11.52 -0.15
N VAL A 40 -17.88 -11.70 -0.67
CA VAL A 40 -16.64 -11.13 -0.12
C VAL A 40 -16.04 -10.03 -0.98
N GLN A 41 -16.45 -9.88 -2.24
CA GLN A 41 -15.99 -8.78 -3.09
C GLN A 41 -16.42 -7.42 -2.52
N ASN A 42 -15.49 -6.46 -2.52
CA ASN A 42 -15.65 -5.10 -1.99
C ASN A 42 -16.03 -5.07 -0.51
N ARG A 43 -15.49 -6.02 0.28
CA ARG A 43 -15.78 -6.13 1.72
C ARG A 43 -14.52 -5.97 2.56
N THR A 44 -14.75 -5.48 3.77
CA THR A 44 -13.82 -5.54 4.90
C THR A 44 -14.28 -6.63 5.86
N ILE A 45 -13.45 -7.65 6.06
CA ILE A 45 -13.66 -8.71 7.04
C ILE A 45 -13.03 -8.27 8.36
N CYS A 46 -13.82 -8.25 9.42
CA CYS A 46 -13.36 -7.95 10.78
C CYS A 46 -13.20 -9.24 11.58
N GLN A 47 -12.05 -9.90 11.42
CA GLN A 47 -11.78 -11.23 11.99
C GLN A 47 -10.26 -11.50 12.05
N ASP A 48 -9.87 -12.51 12.82
CA ASP A 48 -8.53 -13.08 12.70
C ASP A 48 -8.29 -13.65 11.30
N LEU A 49 -7.11 -13.37 10.74
CA LEU A 49 -6.72 -13.79 9.40
C LEU A 49 -6.68 -15.31 9.26
N PHE A 50 -6.16 -16.03 10.26
CA PHE A 50 -5.92 -17.47 10.18
C PHE A 50 -7.23 -18.23 10.08
N GLU A 51 -8.26 -17.74 10.78
CA GLU A 51 -9.64 -18.24 10.68
C GLU A 51 -10.28 -17.85 9.34
N ALA A 52 -10.19 -16.57 8.95
CA ALA A 52 -10.82 -16.09 7.72
C ALA A 52 -10.28 -16.83 6.47
N LEU A 53 -8.98 -17.16 6.45
CA LEU A 53 -8.34 -17.90 5.37
C LEU A 53 -8.94 -19.29 5.15
N ASP A 54 -9.57 -19.92 6.15
CA ASP A 54 -10.17 -21.25 6.00
C ASP A 54 -11.54 -21.19 5.30
N TYR A 55 -12.19 -20.02 5.30
CA TYR A 55 -13.52 -19.82 4.74
C TYR A 55 -13.55 -19.24 3.32
N LEU A 56 -12.48 -18.56 2.92
CA LEU A 56 -12.43 -17.87 1.62
C LEU A 56 -12.39 -18.85 0.43
N PRO A 57 -12.88 -18.47 -0.77
CA PRO A 57 -12.79 -19.34 -1.94
C PRO A 57 -11.34 -19.51 -2.43
N SER A 58 -11.09 -20.43 -3.35
CA SER A 58 -9.77 -20.59 -3.99
C SER A 58 -9.69 -19.81 -5.31
N SER A 59 -8.47 -19.45 -5.72
CA SER A 59 -8.14 -18.92 -7.06
C SER A 59 -9.01 -17.76 -7.56
N PHE A 60 -9.17 -16.72 -6.74
CA PHE A 60 -9.97 -15.54 -7.07
C PHE A 60 -9.22 -14.21 -6.96
N VAL A 61 -8.05 -14.20 -6.31
CA VAL A 61 -7.23 -13.00 -6.10
C VAL A 61 -6.27 -12.80 -7.27
N ASP A 62 -6.26 -11.60 -7.85
CA ASP A 62 -5.36 -11.19 -8.94
C ASP A 62 -4.09 -10.53 -8.41
N LEU A 63 -4.20 -9.78 -7.31
CA LEU A 63 -3.09 -9.07 -6.69
C LEU A 63 -3.22 -9.15 -5.17
N ALA A 64 -2.19 -9.63 -4.49
CA ALA A 64 -2.09 -9.56 -3.03
C ALA A 64 -1.06 -8.51 -2.62
N PHE A 65 -1.47 -7.56 -1.79
CA PHE A 65 -0.57 -6.65 -1.09
C PHE A 65 -0.58 -7.01 0.39
N ILE A 66 0.58 -7.31 0.95
CA ILE A 66 0.72 -7.90 2.28
C ILE A 66 1.67 -7.01 3.08
N ASP A 67 1.13 -6.36 4.11
CA ASP A 67 1.89 -5.55 5.08
C ASP A 67 1.78 -6.19 6.47
N PRO A 68 2.44 -7.34 6.71
CA PRO A 68 2.28 -8.06 7.95
C PRO A 68 2.90 -7.28 9.11
N PRO A 69 2.51 -7.57 10.36
CA PRO A 69 3.32 -7.19 11.51
C PRO A 69 4.79 -7.61 11.33
N TYR A 70 5.68 -6.62 11.32
CA TYR A 70 7.13 -6.86 11.24
C TYR A 70 7.63 -7.44 12.56
N ASN A 71 8.77 -8.12 12.51
CA ASN A 71 9.39 -8.77 13.67
C ASN A 71 10.01 -7.78 14.67
N LEU A 72 9.16 -6.91 15.22
CA LEU A 72 9.49 -5.81 16.12
C LEU A 72 8.40 -5.69 17.18
N ASN A 73 8.78 -5.26 18.38
CA ASN A 73 7.80 -4.93 19.42
C ASN A 73 6.96 -3.72 19.00
N LYS A 74 5.69 -3.95 18.66
CA LYS A 74 4.78 -2.91 18.16
C LYS A 74 3.35 -3.15 18.60
N THR A 75 2.73 -2.12 19.14
CA THR A 75 1.30 -2.11 19.49
C THR A 75 0.49 -1.45 18.38
N PHE A 76 -0.56 -2.15 17.96
CA PHE A 76 -1.57 -1.74 16.99
C PHE A 76 -2.91 -1.66 17.70
N ASN A 77 -3.21 -0.51 18.30
CA ASN A 77 -4.39 -0.32 19.14
C ASN A 77 -4.50 -1.40 20.24
N LEU A 78 -5.35 -2.41 20.07
CA LEU A 78 -5.56 -3.48 21.07
C LEU A 78 -4.58 -4.64 20.97
N THR A 79 -3.91 -4.84 19.83
CA THR A 79 -2.99 -5.97 19.62
C THR A 79 -1.54 -5.52 19.78
N THR A 80 -0.68 -6.42 20.28
CA THR A 80 0.76 -6.18 20.36
C THR A 80 1.50 -7.32 19.72
N PHE A 81 2.23 -7.02 18.65
CA PHE A 81 3.19 -7.95 18.07
C PHE A 81 4.49 -7.86 18.86
N ARG A 82 5.04 -9.02 19.23
CA ARG A 82 6.30 -9.10 19.96
C ARG A 82 7.37 -9.64 19.04
N GLU A 83 8.56 -9.08 19.18
CA GLU A 83 9.73 -9.59 18.48
C GLU A 83 10.02 -11.04 18.89
N MET A 84 10.41 -11.84 17.91
CA MET A 84 10.72 -13.27 18.04
C MET A 84 12.08 -13.56 17.41
N GLU A 85 12.63 -14.73 17.72
CA GLU A 85 13.76 -15.29 16.96
C GLU A 85 13.39 -15.46 15.49
N SER A 86 14.39 -15.34 14.60
CA SER A 86 14.17 -15.32 13.15
C SER A 86 13.47 -16.58 12.64
N ASP A 87 13.84 -17.75 13.16
CA ASP A 87 13.24 -19.04 12.79
C ASP A 87 11.76 -19.14 13.20
N LYS A 88 11.41 -18.58 14.38
CA LYS A 88 10.03 -18.50 14.85
C LYS A 88 9.21 -17.54 13.99
N TYR A 89 9.81 -16.42 13.57
CA TYR A 89 9.16 -15.48 12.66
C TYR A 89 8.93 -16.10 11.27
N GLU A 90 9.89 -16.85 10.73
CA GLU A 90 9.71 -17.60 9.47
C GLU A 90 8.56 -18.62 9.58
N ARG A 91 8.50 -19.41 10.67
CA ARG A 91 7.38 -20.34 10.91
C ARG A 91 6.04 -19.62 11.02
N TRP A 92 6.03 -18.44 11.66
CA TRP A 92 4.83 -17.61 11.76
C TRP A 92 4.39 -17.09 10.38
N LEU A 93 5.31 -16.55 9.57
CA LEU A 93 5.03 -16.14 8.19
C LEU A 93 4.45 -17.30 7.37
N GLU A 94 5.11 -18.46 7.43
CA GLU A 94 4.70 -19.64 6.66
C GLU A 94 3.30 -20.14 7.05
N SER A 95 2.94 -20.05 8.33
CA SER A 95 1.69 -20.60 8.86
C SER A 95 0.43 -20.09 8.15
N TRP A 96 0.41 -18.80 7.78
CA TRP A 96 -0.68 -18.17 7.04
C TRP A 96 -0.36 -18.01 5.55
N LEU A 97 0.90 -17.81 5.16
CA LEU A 97 1.24 -17.60 3.74
C LEU A 97 0.95 -18.85 2.89
N LYS A 98 1.19 -20.05 3.46
CA LYS A 98 0.88 -21.32 2.80
C LYS A 98 -0.62 -21.50 2.57
N LYS A 99 -1.46 -21.07 3.52
CA LYS A 99 -2.92 -21.07 3.37
C LYS A 99 -3.35 -20.03 2.35
N LEU A 100 -2.75 -18.83 2.40
CA LEU A 100 -3.05 -17.73 1.50
C LEU A 100 -2.80 -18.08 0.03
N ARG A 101 -1.77 -18.89 -0.24
CA ARG A 101 -1.40 -19.32 -1.59
C ARG A 101 -2.56 -19.89 -2.41
N ARG A 102 -3.54 -20.56 -1.79
CA ARG A 102 -4.70 -21.16 -2.50
C ARG A 102 -5.68 -20.12 -3.05
N LEU A 103 -5.75 -18.93 -2.46
CA LEU A 103 -6.68 -17.87 -2.86
C LEU A 103 -6.23 -17.20 -4.17
N LEU A 104 -4.94 -17.27 -4.49
CA LEU A 104 -4.32 -16.59 -5.61
C LEU A 104 -4.59 -17.33 -6.92
N LYS A 105 -4.88 -16.57 -7.98
CA LYS A 105 -4.91 -17.10 -9.36
C LYS A 105 -3.50 -17.49 -9.82
N PRO A 106 -3.37 -18.39 -10.82
CA PRO A 106 -2.08 -18.72 -11.43
C PRO A 106 -1.32 -17.50 -11.99
N THR A 107 -2.06 -16.45 -12.37
CA THR A 107 -1.54 -15.20 -12.93
C THR A 107 -1.25 -14.11 -11.90
N ALA A 108 -1.46 -14.40 -10.61
CA ALA A 108 -1.47 -13.39 -9.58
C ALA A 108 -0.07 -12.88 -9.22
N SER A 109 -0.02 -11.60 -8.84
CA SER A 109 1.15 -10.95 -8.26
C SER A 109 1.01 -10.82 -6.74
N VAL A 110 2.13 -10.84 -6.03
CA VAL A 110 2.21 -10.72 -4.57
C VAL A 110 3.28 -9.72 -4.20
N TYR A 111 2.95 -8.78 -3.32
CA TYR A 111 3.87 -7.81 -2.74
C TYR A 111 3.87 -7.99 -1.22
N ILE A 112 5.05 -8.26 -0.63
CA ILE A 112 5.19 -8.47 0.82
C ILE A 112 6.15 -7.43 1.37
N CYS A 113 5.64 -6.57 2.25
CA CYS A 113 6.43 -5.53 2.90
C CYS A 113 7.19 -6.11 4.11
N GLY A 114 8.36 -5.53 4.41
CA GLY A 114 9.20 -5.89 5.54
C GLY A 114 10.13 -4.74 5.91
N ASP A 115 10.47 -4.63 7.19
CA ASP A 115 11.66 -3.85 7.55
C ASP A 115 12.94 -4.61 7.16
N TRP A 116 14.08 -3.93 7.20
CA TRP A 116 15.36 -4.53 6.83
C TRP A 116 15.70 -5.81 7.62
N LYS A 117 15.24 -5.90 8.88
CA LYS A 117 15.49 -7.06 9.75
C LYS A 117 14.60 -8.25 9.39
N SER A 118 13.33 -8.01 9.08
CA SER A 118 12.35 -9.04 8.69
C SER A 118 12.49 -9.45 7.22
N SER A 119 13.12 -8.63 6.39
CA SER A 119 13.25 -8.83 4.94
C SER A 119 13.87 -10.19 4.56
N GLY A 120 14.86 -10.66 5.33
CA GLY A 120 15.48 -11.98 5.11
C GLY A 120 14.52 -13.15 5.33
N ALA A 121 13.76 -13.12 6.43
CA ALA A 121 12.75 -14.12 6.74
C ALA A 121 11.62 -14.13 5.69
N ILE A 122 11.18 -12.95 5.24
CA ILE A 122 10.19 -12.82 4.18
C ILE A 122 10.69 -13.44 2.88
N PHE A 123 11.94 -13.17 2.48
CA PHE A 123 12.55 -13.80 1.30
C PHE A 123 12.58 -15.33 1.42
N ASN A 124 13.05 -15.84 2.56
CA ASN A 124 13.22 -17.26 2.82
C ASN A 124 11.89 -18.02 2.71
N VAL A 125 10.80 -17.45 3.23
CA VAL A 125 9.47 -18.08 3.21
C VAL A 125 8.79 -17.85 1.87
N ALA A 126 8.81 -16.64 1.31
CA ALA A 126 8.10 -16.31 0.08
C ALA A 126 8.59 -17.14 -1.13
N ARG A 127 9.90 -17.42 -1.21
CA ARG A 127 10.47 -18.23 -2.30
C ARG A 127 10.02 -19.70 -2.32
N LEU A 128 9.45 -20.20 -1.21
CA LEU A 128 8.89 -21.56 -1.13
C LEU A 128 7.56 -21.66 -1.89
N TYR A 129 6.82 -20.55 -2.00
CA TYR A 129 5.46 -20.52 -2.53
C TYR A 129 5.31 -19.73 -3.84
N PHE A 130 6.27 -18.84 -4.14
CA PHE A 130 6.20 -17.90 -5.26
C PHE A 130 7.52 -17.77 -6.02
N ARG A 131 7.45 -17.23 -7.24
CA ARG A 131 8.60 -16.82 -8.04
C ARG A 131 8.95 -15.38 -7.69
N LEU A 132 10.06 -15.17 -6.99
CA LEU A 132 10.55 -13.82 -6.69
C LEU A 132 11.00 -13.09 -7.96
N ARG A 133 10.59 -11.83 -8.10
CA ARG A 133 10.85 -10.99 -9.27
C ARG A 133 11.76 -9.82 -8.96
N ASN A 134 11.53 -9.14 -7.84
CA ASN A 134 12.31 -7.96 -7.46
C ASN A 134 12.27 -7.73 -5.95
N ARG A 135 13.31 -7.07 -5.43
CA ARG A 135 13.29 -6.41 -4.13
C ARG A 135 13.22 -4.92 -4.36
N ILE A 136 12.08 -4.33 -4.04
CA ILE A 136 11.91 -2.89 -4.05
C ILE A 136 12.32 -2.35 -2.69
N THR A 137 13.20 -1.35 -2.67
CA THR A 137 13.56 -0.64 -1.44
C THR A 137 12.90 0.74 -1.47
N TRP A 138 12.03 0.99 -0.50
CA TRP A 138 11.39 2.28 -0.29
C TRP A 138 12.18 3.10 0.73
N GLU A 139 12.60 4.30 0.32
CA GLU A 139 13.19 5.29 1.21
C GLU A 139 12.12 5.98 2.08
N ARG A 140 12.23 5.74 3.38
CA ARG A 140 11.45 6.38 4.43
C ARG A 140 12.17 7.61 4.98
N GLU A 141 11.71 8.78 4.56
CA GLU A 141 12.27 10.07 5.00
C GLU A 141 12.07 10.32 6.50
N LYS A 142 10.88 9.97 7.01
CA LYS A 142 10.48 10.23 8.39
C LYS A 142 10.92 9.10 9.31
N GLY A 143 11.54 9.47 10.41
CA GLY A 143 12.00 8.57 11.46
C GLY A 143 12.82 9.32 12.50
N ARG A 144 13.06 8.69 13.64
CA ARG A 144 13.99 9.22 14.66
C ARG A 144 15.41 9.15 14.11
N GLY A 145 16.26 10.10 14.50
CA GLY A 145 17.70 10.03 14.23
C GLY A 145 18.34 8.85 14.96
N ALA A 146 19.56 8.52 14.57
CA ALA A 146 20.40 7.53 15.25
C ALA A 146 21.68 8.23 15.76
N SER A 147 22.09 7.94 16.99
CA SER A 147 23.25 8.57 17.63
C SER A 147 24.52 7.72 17.55
N ARG A 148 24.38 6.39 17.56
CA ARG A 148 25.49 5.42 17.57
C ARG A 148 25.45 4.44 16.40
N ASN A 149 24.66 4.74 15.36
CA ASN A 149 24.51 3.91 14.17
C ASN A 149 23.96 4.75 13.00
N TRP A 150 23.89 4.17 11.80
CA TRP A 150 23.18 4.74 10.66
C TRP A 150 21.67 4.79 10.93
N LYS A 151 21.03 5.90 10.54
CA LYS A 151 19.57 6.03 10.61
C LYS A 151 18.95 5.04 9.62
N ASN A 152 18.15 4.10 10.13
CA ASN A 152 17.34 3.27 9.24
C ASN A 152 16.30 4.14 8.53
N CYS A 153 16.34 4.12 7.20
CA CYS A 153 15.42 4.82 6.30
C CYS A 153 14.94 3.91 5.18
N SER A 154 15.09 2.59 5.31
CA SER A 154 14.61 1.65 4.29
C SER A 154 13.47 0.79 4.79
N GLU A 155 12.58 0.49 3.86
CA GLU A 155 11.57 -0.56 3.96
C GLU A 155 11.65 -1.38 2.67
N ASP A 156 11.69 -2.70 2.80
CA ASP A 156 11.76 -3.61 1.65
C ASP A 156 10.35 -4.08 1.28
N ILE A 157 10.12 -4.24 -0.02
CA ILE A 157 8.90 -4.82 -0.58
C ILE A 157 9.34 -5.90 -1.57
N TRP A 158 9.10 -7.15 -1.21
CA TRP A 158 9.35 -8.29 -2.09
C TRP A 158 8.21 -8.43 -3.11
N PHE A 159 8.53 -8.24 -4.38
CA PHE A 159 7.64 -8.51 -5.49
C PHE A 159 7.84 -9.95 -5.97
N ALA A 160 6.76 -10.73 -5.97
CA ALA A 160 6.73 -12.11 -6.41
C ALA A 160 5.49 -12.37 -7.30
N THR A 161 5.52 -13.46 -8.05
CA THR A 161 4.39 -13.91 -8.87
C THR A 161 4.12 -15.38 -8.64
N VAL A 162 2.87 -15.81 -8.84
CA VAL A 162 2.49 -17.21 -8.71
C VAL A 162 3.12 -18.07 -9.81
N SER A 163 3.18 -17.55 -11.04
CA SER A 163 3.78 -18.25 -12.18
C SER A 163 4.63 -17.31 -13.05
N ASN A 164 5.10 -17.81 -14.20
CA ASN A 164 5.77 -16.99 -15.22
C ASN A 164 4.78 -16.22 -16.10
N ASP A 165 3.50 -16.59 -16.08
CA ASP A 165 2.43 -15.82 -16.68
C ASP A 165 1.87 -14.87 -15.60
N TYR A 166 2.06 -13.57 -15.79
CA TYR A 166 1.58 -12.54 -14.88
C TYR A 166 1.41 -11.22 -15.62
N TYR A 167 0.48 -10.39 -15.15
CA TYR A 167 0.28 -9.05 -15.70
C TYR A 167 1.26 -8.06 -15.07
N PHE A 168 1.93 -7.26 -15.92
CA PHE A 168 2.77 -6.15 -15.50
C PHE A 168 2.68 -4.98 -16.50
N ASN A 169 2.14 -3.84 -16.07
CA ASN A 169 1.98 -2.64 -16.88
C ASN A 169 2.97 -1.56 -16.45
N LEU A 170 4.13 -1.57 -17.10
CA LEU A 170 5.21 -0.61 -16.86
C LEU A 170 4.84 0.82 -17.30
N GLU A 171 4.03 0.96 -18.36
CA GLU A 171 3.60 2.25 -18.88
C GLU A 171 2.77 3.02 -17.87
N ALA A 172 1.86 2.34 -17.16
CA ALA A 172 0.97 2.94 -16.15
C ALA A 172 1.69 3.44 -14.89
N VAL A 173 2.98 3.14 -14.73
CA VAL A 173 3.79 3.49 -13.56
C VAL A 173 5.02 4.33 -13.88
N LYS A 174 5.08 4.90 -15.08
CA LYS A 174 6.12 5.86 -15.44
C LYS A 174 6.13 7.06 -14.50
N LEU A 175 7.33 7.55 -14.23
CA LEU A 175 7.62 8.68 -13.37
C LEU A 175 7.88 9.93 -14.23
N LYS A 176 7.24 11.04 -13.89
CA LYS A 176 7.57 12.36 -14.43
C LYS A 176 8.51 13.08 -13.47
N ARG A 177 9.73 13.34 -13.93
CA ARG A 177 10.83 13.90 -13.15
C ARG A 177 11.34 15.20 -13.72
N ARG A 178 11.77 16.13 -12.87
CA ARG A 178 12.44 17.36 -13.32
C ARG A 178 13.84 17.03 -13.83
N VAL A 179 14.22 17.64 -14.94
CA VAL A 179 15.54 17.43 -15.56
C VAL A 179 16.51 18.47 -15.02
N MET A 180 17.51 18.00 -14.25
CA MET A 180 18.57 18.85 -13.71
C MET A 180 19.64 19.18 -14.76
N ALA A 181 20.04 18.18 -15.56
CA ALA A 181 21.05 18.32 -16.61
C ALA A 181 20.43 17.99 -17.98
N PRO A 182 19.92 19.01 -18.72
CA PRO A 182 19.22 18.80 -19.98
C PRO A 182 20.20 18.65 -21.14
N TYR A 183 20.30 17.43 -21.67
CA TYR A 183 21.09 17.14 -22.86
C TYR A 183 20.28 17.40 -24.14
N ARG A 184 20.96 17.87 -25.19
CA ARG A 184 20.39 18.03 -26.53
C ARG A 184 21.14 17.13 -27.51
N ASP A 185 20.46 16.70 -28.57
CA ASP A 185 21.09 16.00 -29.69
C ASP A 185 21.95 16.98 -30.53
N PRO A 186 22.76 16.50 -31.50
CA PRO A 186 23.57 17.37 -32.35
C PRO A 186 22.76 18.40 -33.17
N SER A 187 21.45 18.19 -33.35
CA SER A 187 20.54 19.14 -34.00
C SER A 187 19.91 20.15 -33.03
N GLY A 188 20.31 20.14 -31.75
CA GLY A 188 19.81 21.03 -30.72
C GLY A 188 18.46 20.64 -30.12
N ARG A 189 17.91 19.46 -30.43
CA ARG A 189 16.62 19.01 -29.87
C ARG A 189 16.80 18.35 -28.50
N PRO A 190 15.86 18.53 -27.56
CA PRO A 190 15.87 17.81 -26.27
C PRO A 190 16.03 16.30 -26.42
N LYS A 191 16.94 15.70 -25.65
CA LYS A 191 17.15 14.24 -25.62
C LYS A 191 16.45 13.63 -24.40
N ASP A 192 15.36 12.92 -24.63
CA ASP A 192 14.52 12.28 -23.59
C ASP A 192 13.87 13.25 -22.59
N TRP A 193 13.61 14.50 -22.96
CA TRP A 193 12.88 15.45 -22.11
C TRP A 193 12.09 16.49 -22.93
N SER A 194 11.14 17.14 -22.27
CA SER A 194 10.30 18.20 -22.84
C SER A 194 10.31 19.43 -21.93
N GLU A 195 10.21 20.61 -22.54
CA GLU A 195 9.99 21.86 -21.81
C GLU A 195 8.49 22.09 -21.67
N GLU A 196 8.02 22.27 -20.44
CA GLU A 196 6.62 22.52 -20.11
C GLU A 196 6.53 23.70 -19.14
N THR A 197 5.33 24.23 -18.93
CA THR A 197 5.10 25.26 -17.90
C THR A 197 5.65 24.76 -16.56
N GLY A 198 6.50 25.53 -15.89
CA GLY A 198 7.09 25.17 -14.59
C GLY A 198 8.38 24.34 -14.63
N GLY A 199 8.88 23.94 -15.80
CA GLY A 199 10.24 23.40 -15.92
C GLY A 199 10.45 22.40 -17.06
N ARG A 200 11.64 21.79 -17.06
CA ARG A 200 12.02 20.72 -17.98
C ARG A 200 11.72 19.39 -17.33
N PHE A 201 10.98 18.53 -18.00
CA PHE A 201 10.54 17.25 -17.45
C PHE A 201 10.90 16.09 -18.36
N ARG A 202 11.10 14.93 -17.76
CA ARG A 202 11.27 13.65 -18.43
C ARG A 202 10.28 12.66 -17.85
N VAL A 203 9.62 11.92 -18.73
CA VAL A 203 8.90 10.70 -18.35
C VAL A 203 9.89 9.52 -18.43
N THR A 204 10.05 8.79 -17.33
CA THR A 204 11.03 7.70 -17.20
C THR A 204 10.46 6.50 -16.46
N HIS A 205 11.12 5.36 -16.57
CA HIS A 205 10.73 4.13 -15.87
C HIS A 205 10.99 4.25 -14.35
N PRO A 206 10.13 3.67 -13.50
CA PRO A 206 10.44 3.54 -12.08
C PRO A 206 11.58 2.54 -11.87
N SER A 207 12.48 2.83 -10.94
CA SER A 207 13.48 1.87 -10.46
C SER A 207 12.88 1.01 -9.34
N ASN A 208 13.65 0.04 -8.86
CA ASN A 208 13.37 -0.68 -7.62
C ASN A 208 13.87 0.06 -6.36
N LEU A 209 14.27 1.33 -6.48
CA LEU A 209 14.58 2.22 -5.36
C LEU A 209 13.58 3.38 -5.37
N TRP A 210 12.61 3.35 -4.46
CA TRP A 210 11.52 4.32 -4.42
C TRP A 210 11.85 5.43 -3.42
N SER A 211 12.28 6.57 -3.94
CA SER A 211 12.62 7.76 -3.16
C SER A 211 11.61 8.90 -3.29
N ASP A 212 10.45 8.67 -3.91
CA ASP A 212 9.46 9.70 -4.23
C ASP A 212 8.14 9.56 -3.46
N LEU A 213 8.13 8.70 -2.44
CA LEU A 213 6.97 8.36 -1.61
C LEU A 213 7.15 8.94 -0.20
N THR A 214 6.08 9.43 0.41
CA THR A 214 6.12 10.00 1.76
C THR A 214 5.05 9.34 2.63
N VAL A 215 5.43 8.95 3.84
CA VAL A 215 4.47 8.41 4.84
C VAL A 215 3.41 9.47 5.15
N PRO A 216 2.11 9.13 5.20
CA PRO A 216 1.04 10.05 5.55
C PRO A 216 1.32 10.80 6.85
N PHE A 217 0.88 12.06 6.90
CA PHE A 217 0.99 12.88 8.10
C PHE A 217 -0.18 13.83 8.23
N TRP A 218 -0.32 14.44 9.41
CA TRP A 218 -1.51 15.17 9.85
C TRP A 218 -2.09 16.21 8.86
N SER A 219 -1.33 16.75 7.91
CA SER A 219 -1.85 17.71 6.92
C SER A 219 -2.25 17.07 5.59
N MET A 220 -2.00 15.78 5.39
CA MET A 220 -2.38 15.02 4.20
C MET A 220 -3.82 14.52 4.33
N PRO A 221 -4.67 14.64 3.27
CA PRO A 221 -6.06 14.20 3.33
C PRO A 221 -6.23 12.70 3.63
N GLU A 222 -5.28 11.87 3.21
CA GLU A 222 -5.34 10.42 3.42
C GLU A 222 -4.99 9.99 4.86
N ASN A 223 -4.44 10.90 5.68
CA ASN A 223 -3.85 10.53 6.96
C ASN A 223 -4.88 10.01 7.97
N THR A 224 -4.53 8.95 8.68
CA THR A 224 -5.33 8.40 9.79
C THR A 224 -4.53 8.34 11.09
N ASP A 225 -5.15 7.85 12.16
CA ASP A 225 -4.47 7.56 13.42
C ASP A 225 -3.75 6.20 13.43
N HIS A 226 -3.80 5.42 12.34
CA HIS A 226 -3.08 4.16 12.26
C HIS A 226 -1.55 4.41 12.26
N PRO A 227 -0.78 3.75 13.15
CA PRO A 227 0.59 4.15 13.45
C PRO A 227 1.59 3.92 12.31
N THR A 228 1.25 3.08 11.34
CA THR A 228 2.12 2.67 10.23
C THR A 228 1.37 2.63 8.89
N GLN A 229 0.42 3.55 8.68
CA GLN A 229 -0.33 3.63 7.42
C GLN A 229 0.62 3.75 6.20
N LYS A 230 0.44 2.89 5.19
CA LYS A 230 1.08 3.02 3.87
C LYS A 230 0.43 4.13 3.05
N PRO A 231 1.20 4.91 2.27
CA PRO A 231 0.67 5.99 1.45
C PRO A 231 -0.08 5.47 0.22
N GLU A 232 -1.16 6.16 -0.17
CA GLU A 232 -1.97 5.80 -1.34
C GLU A 232 -1.15 5.77 -2.64
N LYS A 233 -0.19 6.68 -2.80
CA LYS A 233 0.72 6.72 -3.95
C LYS A 233 1.54 5.44 -4.12
N LEU A 234 1.93 4.78 -3.02
CA LEU A 234 2.66 3.51 -3.04
C LEU A 234 1.76 2.40 -3.58
N LEU A 235 0.55 2.27 -3.01
CA LEU A 235 -0.42 1.27 -3.43
C LEU A 235 -0.88 1.50 -4.87
N ALA A 236 -1.01 2.76 -5.31
CA ALA A 236 -1.40 3.08 -6.67
C ALA A 236 -0.38 2.55 -7.68
N ARG A 237 0.92 2.72 -7.40
CA ARG A 237 2.00 2.18 -8.23
C ARG A 237 1.92 0.66 -8.33
N ILE A 238 1.73 -0.02 -7.21
CA ILE A 238 1.61 -1.49 -7.18
C ILE A 238 0.37 -1.98 -7.94
N ILE A 239 -0.79 -1.38 -7.67
CA ILE A 239 -2.07 -1.78 -8.27
C ILE A 239 -2.09 -1.49 -9.78
N LEU A 240 -1.53 -0.37 -10.24
CA LEU A 240 -1.44 -0.05 -11.66
C LEU A 240 -0.48 -0.97 -12.41
N ALA A 241 0.67 -1.31 -11.80
CA ALA A 241 1.61 -2.25 -12.40
C ALA A 241 1.00 -3.65 -12.49
N SER A 242 0.38 -4.16 -11.44
CA SER A 242 0.12 -5.60 -11.28
C SER A 242 -1.34 -6.00 -11.26
N SER A 243 -2.26 -5.13 -11.71
CA SER A 243 -3.67 -5.49 -11.91
C SER A 243 -4.34 -4.68 -13.02
N ARG A 244 -5.38 -5.24 -13.61
CA ARG A 244 -6.28 -4.58 -14.57
C ARG A 244 -7.49 -3.99 -13.86
N PRO A 245 -8.20 -3.01 -14.46
CA PRO A 245 -9.53 -2.62 -13.98
C PRO A 245 -10.44 -3.86 -13.82
N GLY A 246 -11.20 -3.92 -12.73
CA GLY A 246 -12.07 -5.05 -12.38
C GLY A 246 -11.39 -6.23 -11.67
N ASP A 247 -10.06 -6.33 -11.68
CA ASP A 247 -9.32 -7.35 -10.93
C ASP A 247 -9.56 -7.21 -9.42
N LEU A 248 -9.36 -8.30 -8.68
CA LEU A 248 -9.50 -8.32 -7.23
C LEU A 248 -8.15 -8.16 -6.53
N VAL A 249 -8.04 -7.11 -5.71
CA VAL A 249 -6.89 -6.82 -4.84
C VAL A 249 -7.19 -7.30 -3.42
N PHE A 250 -6.32 -8.13 -2.86
CA PHE A 250 -6.45 -8.68 -1.52
C PHE A 250 -5.40 -8.11 -0.56
N ASP A 251 -5.84 -7.74 0.64
CA ASP A 251 -4.96 -7.37 1.75
C ASP A 251 -5.29 -8.17 3.02
N PRO A 252 -4.44 -9.13 3.43
CA PRO A 252 -4.68 -9.94 4.62
C PRO A 252 -4.39 -9.20 5.94
N PHE A 253 -3.79 -8.00 5.89
CA PHE A 253 -3.44 -7.18 7.05
C PHE A 253 -3.83 -5.72 6.78
N LEU A 254 -5.12 -5.50 6.55
CA LEU A 254 -5.67 -4.29 5.92
C LEU A 254 -5.34 -3.00 6.69
N GLY A 255 -5.23 -3.05 8.02
CA GLY A 255 -5.01 -1.89 8.87
C GLY A 255 -6.06 -0.80 8.58
N SER A 256 -5.58 0.41 8.31
CA SER A 256 -6.45 1.56 7.97
C SER A 256 -7.06 1.54 6.56
N GLY A 257 -6.88 0.49 5.76
CA GLY A 257 -7.62 0.32 4.51
C GLY A 257 -7.00 0.88 3.24
N THR A 258 -5.72 1.31 3.24
CA THR A 258 -5.11 1.94 2.06
C THR A 258 -5.25 1.08 0.80
N THR A 259 -5.02 -0.23 0.89
CA THR A 259 -5.14 -1.15 -0.26
C THR A 259 -6.55 -1.14 -0.86
N SER A 260 -7.58 -1.35 -0.04
CA SER A 260 -8.98 -1.33 -0.49
C SER A 260 -9.41 0.02 -1.05
N VAL A 261 -9.00 1.11 -0.40
CA VAL A 261 -9.29 2.49 -0.84
C VAL A 261 -8.70 2.74 -2.22
N VAL A 262 -7.42 2.43 -2.43
CA VAL A 262 -6.76 2.68 -3.72
C VAL A 262 -7.29 1.74 -4.80
N ALA A 263 -7.55 0.48 -4.48
CA ALA A 263 -8.20 -0.45 -5.39
C ALA A 263 -9.54 0.14 -5.90
N LYS A 264 -10.40 0.62 -4.99
CA LYS A 264 -11.67 1.26 -5.33
C LYS A 264 -11.48 2.51 -6.20
N LYS A 265 -10.58 3.43 -5.82
CA LYS A 265 -10.27 4.66 -6.59
C LYS A 265 -9.85 4.35 -8.03
N LEU A 266 -9.10 3.26 -8.21
CA LEU A 266 -8.59 2.80 -9.50
C LEU A 266 -9.52 1.81 -10.22
N GLY A 267 -10.75 1.59 -9.75
CA GLY A 267 -11.72 0.72 -10.41
C GLY A 267 -11.39 -0.77 -10.33
N ARG A 268 -10.72 -1.21 -9.27
CA ARG A 268 -10.53 -2.63 -8.91
C ARG A 268 -11.52 -3.02 -7.82
N ARG A 269 -11.81 -4.32 -7.74
CA ARG A 269 -12.47 -4.90 -6.58
C ARG A 269 -11.45 -5.10 -5.47
N TYR A 270 -11.91 -5.11 -4.23
CA TYR A 270 -11.04 -5.33 -3.08
C TYR A 270 -11.59 -6.38 -2.12
N LEU A 271 -10.70 -6.95 -1.32
CA LEU A 271 -11.02 -7.68 -0.12
C LEU A 271 -9.93 -7.38 0.90
N GLY A 272 -10.32 -7.00 2.12
CA GLY A 272 -9.37 -6.78 3.20
C GLY A 272 -9.77 -7.53 4.46
N VAL A 273 -8.79 -8.05 5.20
CA VAL A 273 -8.98 -8.65 6.53
C VAL A 273 -8.24 -7.81 7.56
N GLU A 274 -8.91 -7.45 8.64
CA GLU A 274 -8.33 -6.75 9.77
C GLU A 274 -8.98 -7.25 11.06
N VAL A 275 -8.18 -7.45 12.11
CA VAL A 275 -8.67 -7.97 13.39
C VAL A 275 -9.22 -6.86 14.29
N ASP A 276 -8.67 -5.65 14.17
CA ASP A 276 -9.08 -4.50 14.97
C ASP A 276 -10.30 -3.79 14.35
N GLU A 277 -11.43 -3.87 15.05
CA GLU A 277 -12.70 -3.27 14.63
C GLU A 277 -12.60 -1.75 14.38
N TYR A 278 -11.79 -1.02 15.15
CA TYR A 278 -11.63 0.42 14.95
C TYR A 278 -10.95 0.69 13.61
N TYR A 279 -9.90 -0.05 13.28
CA TYR A 279 -9.23 0.07 11.98
C TYR A 279 -10.12 -0.39 10.82
N CYS A 280 -10.92 -1.44 11.02
CA CYS A 280 -11.96 -1.83 10.05
C CYS A 280 -12.95 -0.69 9.77
N CYS A 281 -13.48 -0.05 10.83
CA CYS A 281 -14.40 1.07 10.68
C CYS A 281 -13.73 2.28 9.99
N LEU A 282 -12.45 2.50 10.27
CA LEU A 282 -11.67 3.59 9.66
C LEU A 282 -11.44 3.33 8.16
N ALA A 283 -11.19 2.09 7.78
CA ALA A 283 -11.12 1.66 6.39
C ALA A 283 -12.45 1.92 5.66
N GLU A 284 -13.59 1.56 6.26
CA GLU A 284 -14.93 1.79 5.70
C GLU A 284 -15.26 3.29 5.54
N LYS A 285 -14.85 4.14 6.48
CA LYS A 285 -14.95 5.60 6.33
C LYS A 285 -14.17 6.10 5.13
N ARG A 286 -12.92 5.65 4.96
CA ARG A 286 -12.10 6.04 3.82
C ARG A 286 -12.66 5.52 2.49
N LEU A 287 -13.25 4.33 2.49
CA LEU A 287 -13.91 3.75 1.32
C LEU A 287 -15.17 4.54 0.90
N GLU A 288 -15.90 5.10 1.85
CA GLU A 288 -17.01 6.04 1.59
C GLU A 288 -16.48 7.37 1.02
N LEU A 289 -15.42 7.94 1.60
CA LEU A 289 -14.79 9.16 1.07
C LEU A 289 -14.24 8.97 -0.35
N ALA A 290 -13.72 7.79 -0.67
CA ALA A 290 -13.22 7.44 -2.00
C ALA A 290 -14.30 7.39 -3.10
N GLU A 291 -15.58 7.36 -2.74
CA GLU A 291 -16.69 7.50 -3.70
C GLU A 291 -16.80 8.94 -4.21
N GLN A 292 -16.45 9.91 -3.37
CA GLN A 292 -16.55 11.33 -3.67
C GLN A 292 -15.25 11.86 -4.29
N ASP A 293 -14.10 11.38 -3.84
CA ASP A 293 -12.78 11.80 -4.32
C ASP A 293 -11.91 10.60 -4.68
N LYS A 294 -11.69 10.43 -5.99
CA LYS A 294 -10.84 9.37 -6.55
C LYS A 294 -9.38 9.78 -6.73
N SER A 295 -9.03 11.03 -6.40
CA SER A 295 -7.67 11.53 -6.57
C SER A 295 -6.68 10.77 -5.70
N ILE A 296 -5.45 10.64 -6.21
CA ILE A 296 -4.32 10.03 -5.50
C ILE A 296 -3.18 11.05 -5.55
N GLN A 297 -2.76 11.53 -4.39
CA GLN A 297 -1.76 12.58 -4.32
C GLN A 297 -0.44 12.13 -4.99
N GLY A 298 -0.04 12.85 -6.04
CA GLY A 298 1.19 12.56 -6.78
C GLY A 298 1.05 11.56 -7.94
N TYR A 299 -0.18 11.18 -8.30
CA TYR A 299 -0.50 10.46 -9.52
C TYR A 299 -1.57 11.23 -10.32
N GLU A 300 -1.24 11.66 -11.53
CA GLU A 300 -2.06 12.54 -12.37
C GLU A 300 -1.64 12.35 -13.83
N ASP A 301 -2.57 12.48 -14.78
CA ASP A 301 -2.32 12.31 -16.23
C ASP A 301 -1.59 11.00 -16.59
N GLY A 302 -1.88 9.93 -15.85
CA GLY A 302 -1.28 8.61 -16.08
C GLY A 302 0.18 8.47 -15.64
N VAL A 303 0.76 9.48 -14.98
CA VAL A 303 2.17 9.47 -14.53
C VAL A 303 2.31 9.79 -13.04
N PHE A 304 3.37 9.26 -12.43
CA PHE A 304 3.74 9.56 -11.05
C PHE A 304 4.69 10.74 -10.99
N TRP A 305 4.30 11.77 -10.26
CA TRP A 305 5.11 12.97 -10.07
C TRP A 305 6.07 12.84 -8.90
N GLU A 306 7.25 13.46 -9.00
CA GLU A 306 8.17 13.56 -7.88
C GLU A 306 7.57 14.24 -6.65
N ARG A 307 8.17 13.97 -5.49
CA ARG A 307 7.77 14.53 -4.20
C ARG A 307 7.73 16.06 -4.26
N ASN A 308 6.74 16.67 -3.60
CA ASN A 308 6.60 18.14 -3.44
C ASN A 308 6.43 18.99 -4.72
N THR A 309 6.26 18.39 -5.89
CA THR A 309 5.95 19.10 -7.16
C THR A 309 4.57 19.77 -7.20
N LEU A 310 3.76 19.66 -6.14
CA LEU A 310 2.46 20.35 -6.03
C LEU A 310 2.60 21.88 -6.05
N ALA A 311 3.71 22.42 -5.53
CA ALA A 311 3.97 23.86 -5.57
C ALA A 311 4.28 24.34 -7.01
N ASP A 312 5.10 23.58 -7.73
CA ASP A 312 5.38 23.80 -9.15
C ASP A 312 4.08 23.72 -9.99
N ARG A 313 3.13 22.87 -9.60
CA ARG A 313 1.81 22.72 -10.23
C ARG A 313 0.83 23.87 -9.94
N LYS A 314 0.80 24.44 -8.73
CA LYS A 314 -0.06 25.61 -8.43
C LYS A 314 0.31 26.85 -9.25
N LEU A 315 1.54 26.92 -9.75
CA LEU A 315 1.99 27.94 -10.70
C LEU A 315 1.51 27.66 -12.13
N MET A 316 1.29 26.40 -12.52
CA MET A 316 0.79 26.00 -13.84
C MET A 316 -0.71 26.31 -14.02
N ASN A 317 -1.55 26.04 -13.01
CA ASN A 317 -3.02 26.19 -13.10
C ASN A 317 -3.53 27.62 -12.81
N ARG A 318 -2.64 28.62 -12.69
CA ARG A 318 -2.99 30.02 -12.41
C ARG A 318 -2.88 30.95 -13.63
N LYS A 319 -2.75 30.37 -14.84
CA LYS A 319 -2.79 31.07 -16.13
C LYS A 319 -3.82 30.42 -17.02
#